data_AF-A0AAD6JBN4-F1
#
_entry.id   AF-A0AAD6JBN4-F1
#
_cell.length_a   1.000
_cell.length_b   1.000
_cell.length_c   1.000
_cell.angle_alpha   90.00
_cell.angle_beta   90.00
_cell.angle_gamma   90.00
#
_symmetry.space_group_name_H-M   'P 1'
#
loop_
_entity.id
_entity.type
_entity.pdbx_description
1 polymer ?
#
loop_
_entity_poly.entity_id
_entity_poly.type
_entity_poly.pdbx_seq_one_letter_code
_entity_poly.pdbx_strand_id
1 'polypeptide(L)'
;MKASLKSKYDNDKSSAAATVAFNAGDVKLRASVTDATVVNGPSLNGLALAVEKPGFFIIDFNVPKKDIRFQFMSSVKVVDKPLNLTYIHSRGDNRTILDGTLVVDSANKVSANYMPGTENCKLRAMYQTSSKNLGLEWSRNPKLNGNFKVSASINLAEESKMPKLTAESTWHFEM
;
A
#
# COMPACT_ATOMS: atom_id res chain seq x y z
N MET A 1 18.78 -0.11 -23.03
CA MET A 1 19.38 -0.32 -21.70
C MET A 1 19.47 1.03 -21.01
N LYS A 2 19.17 1.10 -19.70
CA LYS A 2 19.28 2.33 -18.90
C LYS A 2 20.09 2.04 -17.64
N ALA A 3 21.18 2.76 -17.46
CA ALA A 3 21.99 2.72 -16.25
C ALA A 3 21.88 4.06 -15.53
N SER A 4 21.85 4.03 -14.21
CA SER A 4 21.89 5.23 -13.39
C SER A 4 22.72 5.01 -12.14
N LEU A 5 23.61 5.95 -11.86
CA LEU A 5 24.40 6.01 -10.64
C LEU A 5 23.90 7.19 -9.80
N LYS A 6 23.64 6.97 -8.51
CA LYS A 6 23.25 8.00 -7.56
C LYS A 6 24.11 7.90 -6.32
N SER A 7 24.93 8.93 -6.07
CA SER A 7 25.73 9.08 -4.87
C SER A 7 25.10 10.10 -3.94
N LYS A 8 25.03 9.81 -2.65
CA LYS A 8 24.71 10.77 -1.58
C LYS A 8 25.89 10.86 -0.63
N TYR A 9 26.24 12.09 -0.26
CA TYR A 9 27.33 12.40 0.64
C TYR A 9 26.80 13.30 1.75
N ASP A 10 26.78 12.78 2.98
CA ASP A 10 26.53 13.53 4.21
C ASP A 10 27.72 13.37 5.16
N ASN A 11 27.96 14.36 6.02
CA ASN A 11 29.17 14.47 6.86
C ASN A 11 29.50 13.22 7.71
N ASP A 12 28.52 12.35 7.97
CA ASP A 12 28.70 11.13 8.77
C ASP A 12 28.59 9.81 7.99
N LYS A 13 28.07 9.80 6.74
CA LYS A 13 27.91 8.58 5.91
C LYS A 13 27.90 8.89 4.41
N SER A 14 28.74 8.21 3.63
CA SER A 14 28.65 8.16 2.17
C SER A 14 27.87 6.91 1.72
N SER A 15 26.84 7.10 0.88
CA SER A 15 26.11 5.98 0.27
C SER A 15 26.05 6.11 -1.25
N ALA A 16 26.40 5.02 -1.94
CA ALA A 16 26.27 4.90 -3.38
C ALA A 16 25.15 3.91 -3.73
N ALA A 17 24.34 4.27 -4.71
CA ALA A 17 23.33 3.41 -5.30
C ALA A 17 23.55 3.30 -6.81
N ALA A 18 23.48 2.07 -7.33
CA ALA A 18 23.59 1.79 -8.75
C ALA A 18 22.37 0.98 -9.20
N THR A 19 21.76 1.38 -10.30
CA THR A 19 20.61 0.69 -10.89
C THR A 19 20.87 0.46 -12.37
N VAL A 20 20.68 -0.79 -12.80
CA VAL A 20 20.69 -1.17 -14.22
C VAL A 20 19.31 -1.71 -14.56
N ALA A 21 18.71 -1.20 -15.62
CA ALA A 21 17.43 -1.68 -16.12
C ALA A 21 17.49 -1.94 -17.62
N PHE A 22 16.86 -3.03 -18.04
CA PHE A 22 16.70 -3.40 -19.43
C PHE A 22 15.25 -3.71 -19.72
N ASN A 23 14.77 -3.23 -20.86
CA ASN A 23 13.42 -3.50 -21.33
C ASN A 23 13.49 -4.72 -22.27
N ALA A 24 12.59 -5.67 -22.06
CA ALA A 24 12.38 -6.84 -22.90
C ALA A 24 10.88 -6.87 -23.29
N GLY A 25 10.56 -6.19 -24.39
CA GLY A 25 9.17 -5.97 -24.80
C GLY A 25 8.41 -5.11 -23.80
N ASP A 26 7.25 -5.60 -23.34
CA ASP A 26 6.39 -4.96 -22.35
C ASP A 26 6.91 -5.02 -20.91
N VAL A 27 7.95 -5.83 -20.67
CA VAL A 27 8.48 -6.08 -19.33
C VAL A 27 9.82 -5.38 -19.19
N LYS A 28 10.06 -4.81 -18.02
CA LYS A 28 11.32 -4.21 -17.62
C LYS A 28 11.92 -5.01 -16.47
N LEU A 29 13.17 -5.38 -16.65
CA LEU A 29 13.97 -6.09 -15.68
C LEU A 29 14.93 -5.07 -15.08
N ARG A 30 14.97 -5.00 -13.74
CA ARG A 30 15.75 -4.04 -12.98
C ARG A 30 16.59 -4.77 -11.94
N ALA A 31 17.87 -4.45 -11.88
CA ALA A 31 18.73 -4.79 -10.77
C ALA A 31 19.21 -3.48 -10.13
N SER A 32 19.17 -3.41 -8.81
CA SER A 32 19.64 -2.25 -8.05
C SER A 32 20.39 -2.67 -6.80
N VAL A 33 21.41 -1.90 -6.45
CA VAL A 33 22.13 -1.99 -5.16
C VAL A 33 22.01 -0.64 -4.48
N THR A 34 21.71 -0.63 -3.19
CA THR A 34 21.57 0.59 -2.37
C THR A 34 22.46 0.48 -1.13
N ASP A 35 23.09 1.58 -0.70
CA ASP A 35 24.04 1.57 0.43
C ASP A 35 25.28 0.70 0.17
N ALA A 36 25.85 0.80 -1.03
CA ALA A 36 27.17 0.28 -1.29
C ALA A 36 28.20 1.13 -0.53
N THR A 37 28.71 0.61 0.60
CA THR A 37 29.84 1.19 1.32
C THR A 37 31.12 0.53 0.83
N VAL A 38 32.14 1.33 0.51
CA VAL A 38 33.49 0.83 0.16
C VAL A 38 34.38 0.72 1.40
N VAL A 39 33.96 1.31 2.52
CA VAL A 39 34.70 1.25 3.79
C VAL A 39 34.54 -0.16 4.37
N ASN A 40 35.65 -0.90 4.48
CA ASN A 40 35.78 -2.33 4.84
C ASN A 40 35.47 -3.36 3.73
N GLY A 41 35.43 -2.97 2.46
CA GLY A 41 35.25 -3.86 1.31
C GLY A 41 33.84 -3.80 0.70
N PRO A 42 33.63 -4.39 -0.49
CA PRO A 42 32.37 -4.29 -1.21
C PRO A 42 31.25 -5.03 -0.45
N SER A 43 30.28 -4.28 0.07
CA SER A 43 29.05 -4.84 0.64
C SER A 43 27.88 -4.69 -0.35
N LEU A 44 27.19 -5.79 -0.64
CA LEU A 44 25.96 -5.82 -1.46
C LEU A 44 24.74 -5.62 -0.57
N ASN A 45 24.81 -4.62 0.31
CA ASN A 45 23.64 -4.21 1.07
C ASN A 45 22.57 -3.71 0.10
N GLY A 46 21.30 -3.97 0.43
CA GLY A 46 20.17 -3.51 -0.36
C GLY A 46 20.10 -3.99 -1.83
N LEU A 47 20.80 -5.07 -2.20
CA LEU A 47 20.63 -5.68 -3.52
C LEU A 47 19.16 -6.09 -3.71
N ALA A 48 18.54 -5.58 -4.78
CA ALA A 48 17.17 -5.89 -5.14
C ALA A 48 17.04 -6.18 -6.64
N LEU A 49 16.21 -7.16 -6.96
CA LEU A 49 15.87 -7.55 -8.33
C LEU A 49 14.38 -7.30 -8.53
N ALA A 50 14.01 -6.69 -9.66
CA ALA A 50 12.62 -6.44 -9.95
C ALA A 50 12.25 -6.76 -11.40
N VAL A 51 11.04 -7.26 -11.57
CA VAL A 51 10.37 -7.51 -12.85
C VAL A 51 9.10 -6.68 -12.85
N GLU A 52 8.96 -5.74 -13.77
CA GLU A 52 7.79 -4.87 -13.84
C GLU A 52 7.22 -4.80 -15.25
N LYS A 53 5.89 -4.92 -15.36
CA LYS A 53 5.14 -4.49 -16.54
C LYS A 53 4.50 -3.13 -16.21
N PRO A 54 4.93 -2.03 -16.84
CA PRO A 54 4.43 -0.70 -16.53
C PRO A 54 2.89 -0.65 -16.58
N GLY A 55 2.27 -0.25 -15.47
CA GLY A 55 0.81 -0.13 -15.36
C GLY A 55 0.04 -1.42 -15.01
N PHE A 56 0.72 -2.56 -14.85
CA PHE A 56 0.09 -3.86 -14.58
C PHE A 56 0.60 -4.52 -13.31
N PHE A 57 1.91 -4.76 -13.21
CA PHE A 57 2.48 -5.41 -12.04
C PHE A 57 3.95 -5.08 -11.82
N ILE A 58 4.38 -5.29 -10.59
CA ILE A 58 5.77 -5.20 -10.14
C ILE A 58 6.01 -6.37 -9.20
N ILE A 59 7.07 -7.13 -9.45
CA ILE A 59 7.60 -8.14 -8.53
C ILE A 59 8.97 -7.63 -8.13
N ASP A 60 9.17 -7.37 -6.84
CA ASP A 60 10.42 -6.85 -6.28
C ASP A 60 10.94 -7.86 -5.26
N PHE A 61 12.20 -8.24 -5.38
CA PHE A 61 12.87 -9.17 -4.49
C PHE A 61 14.07 -8.49 -3.83
N ASN A 62 14.00 -8.33 -2.52
CA ASN A 62 15.10 -7.87 -1.71
C ASN A 62 15.98 -9.07 -1.33
N VAL A 63 17.18 -9.14 -1.92
CA VAL A 63 18.06 -10.30 -1.80
C VAL A 63 18.60 -10.47 -0.37
N PRO A 64 19.16 -9.45 0.31
CA PRO A 64 19.65 -9.60 1.67
C PRO A 64 18.56 -9.93 2.69
N LYS A 65 17.38 -9.29 2.57
CA LYS A 65 16.25 -9.53 3.48
C LYS A 65 15.45 -10.79 3.15
N LYS A 66 15.73 -11.42 2.01
CA LYS A 66 14.95 -12.53 1.44
C LYS A 66 13.44 -12.20 1.41
N ASP A 67 13.12 -10.95 1.13
CA ASP A 67 11.75 -10.43 1.13
C ASP A 67 11.27 -10.26 -0.32
N ILE A 68 10.04 -10.66 -0.58
CA ILE A 68 9.38 -10.51 -1.88
C ILE A 68 8.19 -9.59 -1.71
N ARG A 69 8.14 -8.54 -2.53
CA ARG A 69 6.95 -7.70 -2.68
C ARG A 69 6.35 -7.86 -4.06
N PHE A 70 5.10 -8.28 -4.08
CA PHE A 70 4.26 -8.29 -5.25
C PHE A 70 3.34 -7.07 -5.24
N GLN A 71 3.21 -6.40 -6.38
CA GLN A 71 2.25 -5.32 -6.58
C GLN A 71 1.54 -5.55 -7.91
N PHE A 72 0.22 -5.54 -7.86
CA PHE A 72 -0.66 -5.58 -9.02
C PHE A 72 -1.50 -4.32 -9.05
N MET A 73 -1.62 -3.73 -10.23
CA MET A 73 -2.36 -2.51 -10.48
C MET A 73 -3.18 -2.73 -11.74
N SER A 74 -4.49 -2.55 -11.65
CA SER A 74 -5.38 -2.69 -12.80
C SER A 74 -6.41 -1.57 -12.82
N SER A 75 -6.66 -1.06 -14.01
CA SER A 75 -7.71 -0.08 -14.29
C SER A 75 -8.56 -0.64 -15.41
N VAL A 76 -9.80 -1.02 -15.09
CA VAL A 76 -10.75 -1.57 -16.05
C VAL A 76 -11.95 -0.63 -16.15
N LYS A 77 -12.52 -0.45 -17.34
CA LYS A 77 -13.76 0.33 -17.48
C LYS A 77 -14.95 -0.58 -17.23
N VAL A 78 -15.79 -0.20 -16.29
CA VAL A 78 -17.08 -0.79 -15.97
C VAL A 78 -18.13 0.24 -16.37
N VAL A 79 -18.92 -0.04 -17.40
CA VAL A 79 -19.95 0.90 -17.92
C VAL A 79 -19.37 2.28 -18.26
N ASP A 80 -18.27 2.31 -19.01
CA ASP A 80 -17.47 3.51 -19.31
C ASP A 80 -16.85 4.23 -18.09
N LYS A 81 -16.94 3.64 -16.90
CA LYS A 81 -16.39 4.22 -15.67
C LYS A 81 -15.23 3.40 -15.13
N PRO A 82 -14.14 4.03 -14.71
CA PRO A 82 -12.96 3.30 -14.27
C PRO A 82 -13.17 2.63 -12.90
N LEU A 83 -12.92 1.33 -12.86
CA LEU A 83 -12.68 0.53 -11.68
C LEU A 83 -11.17 0.34 -11.53
N ASN A 84 -10.62 0.92 -10.47
CA ASN A 84 -9.20 0.82 -10.15
C ASN A 84 -9.01 -0.17 -9.01
N LEU A 85 -8.12 -1.13 -9.23
CA LEU A 85 -7.77 -2.18 -8.29
C LEU A 85 -6.28 -2.15 -8.06
N THR A 86 -5.88 -2.12 -6.79
CA THR A 86 -4.49 -2.22 -6.38
C THR A 86 -4.36 -3.30 -5.33
N TYR A 87 -3.44 -4.22 -5.57
CA TYR A 87 -3.07 -5.26 -4.62
C TYR A 87 -1.57 -5.19 -4.38
N ILE A 88 -1.16 -5.21 -3.12
CA ILE A 88 0.24 -5.22 -2.74
C ILE A 88 0.41 -6.26 -1.65
N HIS A 89 1.35 -7.18 -1.83
CA HIS A 89 1.70 -8.17 -0.84
C HIS A 89 3.21 -8.18 -0.63
N SER A 90 3.65 -7.84 0.57
CA SER A 90 5.04 -7.93 1.02
C SER A 90 5.18 -9.12 1.95
N ARG A 91 6.10 -10.04 1.65
CA ARG A 91 6.30 -11.27 2.42
C ARG A 91 6.99 -11.01 3.77
N GLY A 92 7.93 -10.08 3.83
CA GLY A 92 8.79 -9.82 4.99
C GLY A 92 8.01 -9.26 6.17
N ASP A 93 7.19 -8.25 5.93
CA ASP A 93 6.30 -7.68 6.95
C ASP A 93 4.91 -8.34 6.95
N ASN A 94 4.75 -9.41 6.15
CA ASN A 94 3.50 -10.11 5.88
C ASN A 94 2.32 -9.13 5.66
N ARG A 95 2.57 -8.09 4.88
CA ARG A 95 1.67 -6.94 4.71
C ARG A 95 0.92 -7.05 3.40
N THR A 96 -0.40 -7.03 3.51
CA THR A 96 -1.29 -7.08 2.35
C THR A 96 -2.16 -5.84 2.30
N ILE A 97 -2.04 -5.08 1.22
CA ILE A 97 -2.86 -3.90 0.93
C ILE A 97 -3.76 -4.25 -0.25
N LEU A 98 -5.04 -3.96 -0.07
CA LEU A 98 -6.08 -4.18 -1.05
C LEU A 98 -6.89 -2.90 -1.16
N ASP A 99 -6.75 -2.22 -2.28
CA ASP A 99 -7.49 -1.01 -2.59
C ASP A 99 -8.35 -1.21 -3.84
N GLY A 100 -9.57 -0.72 -3.75
CA GLY A 100 -10.60 -0.92 -4.75
C GLY A 100 -11.49 0.31 -4.80
N THR A 101 -11.50 0.96 -5.95
CA THR A 101 -12.28 2.17 -6.17
C THR A 101 -13.05 2.03 -7.47
N LEU A 102 -14.38 1.95 -7.34
CA LEU A 102 -15.29 1.99 -8.47
C LEU A 102 -15.84 3.40 -8.60
N VAL A 103 -15.55 4.01 -9.74
CA VAL A 103 -16.21 5.23 -10.17
C VAL A 103 -17.46 4.77 -10.94
N VAL A 104 -18.65 5.24 -10.58
CA VAL A 104 -19.93 4.91 -11.24
C VAL A 104 -20.50 6.17 -11.92
N ASP A 105 -20.35 7.32 -11.28
CA ASP A 105 -20.40 8.65 -11.88
C ASP A 105 -19.75 9.64 -10.89
N SER A 106 -19.79 10.94 -11.19
CA SER A 106 -19.21 11.95 -10.29
C SER A 106 -19.85 11.98 -8.90
N ALA A 107 -21.09 11.50 -8.75
CA ALA A 107 -21.78 11.37 -7.47
C ALA A 107 -21.61 9.97 -6.87
N ASN A 108 -21.58 8.90 -7.68
CA ASN A 108 -21.48 7.49 -7.33
C ASN A 108 -20.03 7.02 -7.27
N LYS A 109 -19.44 7.11 -6.07
CA LYS A 109 -18.12 6.57 -5.78
C LYS A 109 -18.21 5.52 -4.69
N VAL A 110 -17.89 4.29 -5.07
CA VAL A 110 -17.83 3.17 -4.13
C VAL A 110 -16.37 2.95 -3.79
N SER A 111 -16.09 3.13 -2.51
CA SER A 111 -14.77 3.13 -1.91
C SER A 111 -14.61 1.89 -1.03
N ALA A 112 -13.56 1.81 -0.25
CA ALA A 112 -12.13 1.85 -0.53
C ALA A 112 -11.58 1.22 0.74
N ASN A 113 -10.69 0.26 0.55
CA ASN A 113 -10.22 -0.56 1.63
C ASN A 113 -8.74 -0.29 1.82
N TYR A 114 -8.37 -0.26 3.07
CA TYR A 114 -7.00 -0.05 3.44
C TYR A 114 -6.69 -0.93 4.62
N MET A 115 -5.78 -1.86 4.38
CA MET A 115 -5.33 -2.80 5.38
C MET A 115 -3.81 -2.83 5.34
N PRO A 116 -3.15 -2.42 6.42
CA PRO A 116 -1.72 -2.48 6.57
C PRO A 116 -1.32 -3.67 7.45
N GLY A 117 -0.21 -4.29 7.05
CA GLY A 117 0.56 -5.23 7.85
C GLY A 117 1.52 -4.50 8.78
N THR A 118 1.74 -5.17 9.91
CA THR A 118 2.24 -4.68 11.19
C THR A 118 1.36 -3.58 11.80
N GLU A 119 0.59 -3.99 12.81
CA GLU A 119 -0.41 -3.26 13.62
C GLU A 119 -1.90 -3.36 13.21
N ASN A 120 -2.26 -4.23 12.25
CA ASN A 120 -3.64 -4.65 11.89
C ASN A 120 -4.68 -3.51 11.92
N CYS A 121 -4.32 -2.39 11.31
CA CYS A 121 -5.09 -1.16 11.36
C CYS A 121 -5.95 -1.01 10.10
N LYS A 122 -7.19 -1.52 10.10
CA LYS A 122 -8.04 -1.47 8.92
C LYS A 122 -8.88 -0.19 8.89
N LEU A 123 -8.82 0.50 7.76
CA LEU A 123 -9.63 1.66 7.46
C LEU A 123 -10.49 1.35 6.24
N ARG A 124 -11.79 1.62 6.36
CA ARG A 124 -12.76 1.41 5.30
C ARG A 124 -13.66 2.62 5.21
N ALA A 125 -13.68 3.21 4.03
CA ALA A 125 -14.62 4.25 3.69
C ALA A 125 -15.66 3.67 2.74
N MET A 126 -16.91 4.08 2.88
CA MET A 126 -17.99 3.68 2.00
C MET A 126 -18.88 4.87 1.70
N TYR A 127 -19.17 5.04 0.43
CA TYR A 127 -20.05 6.10 -0.03
C TYR A 127 -21.03 5.52 -1.05
N GLN A 128 -22.30 5.81 -0.83
CA GLN A 128 -23.39 5.26 -1.59
C GLN A 128 -24.31 6.40 -1.99
N THR A 129 -24.41 6.70 -3.28
CA THR A 129 -25.01 7.98 -3.70
C THR A 129 -26.46 7.88 -4.12
N SER A 130 -26.96 6.69 -4.38
CA SER A 130 -28.40 6.46 -4.47
C SER A 130 -29.11 6.75 -3.14
N SER A 131 -28.49 6.39 -2.02
CA SER A 131 -29.03 6.59 -0.66
C SER A 131 -28.42 7.80 0.04
N LYS A 132 -27.43 8.43 -0.61
CA LYS A 132 -26.53 9.44 -0.05
C LYS A 132 -25.99 9.05 1.33
N ASN A 133 -25.77 7.77 1.57
CA ASN A 133 -25.20 7.30 2.82
C ASN A 133 -23.68 7.35 2.77
N LEU A 134 -23.11 7.97 3.79
CA LEU A 134 -21.67 8.04 3.99
C LEU A 134 -21.33 7.23 5.24
N GLY A 135 -20.33 6.36 5.12
CA GLY A 135 -19.86 5.50 6.19
C GLY A 135 -18.34 5.52 6.28
N LEU A 136 -17.84 5.63 7.50
CA LEU A 136 -16.43 5.56 7.84
C LEU A 136 -16.25 4.53 8.95
N GLU A 137 -15.27 3.64 8.77
CA GLU A 137 -14.91 2.63 9.73
C GLU A 137 -13.40 2.61 9.89
N TRP A 138 -12.95 2.84 11.11
CA TRP A 138 -11.57 2.68 11.54
C TRP A 138 -11.50 1.58 12.58
N SER A 139 -10.52 0.70 12.45
CA SER A 139 -10.19 -0.29 13.46
C SER A 139 -8.70 -0.41 13.59
N ARG A 140 -8.24 -0.61 14.81
CA ARG A 140 -6.84 -0.94 15.13
C ARG A 140 -6.83 -2.16 16.02
N ASN A 141 -6.02 -3.14 15.64
CA ASN A 141 -5.89 -4.40 16.37
C ASN A 141 -4.40 -4.70 16.65
N PRO A 142 -3.74 -3.91 17.52
CA PRO A 142 -2.32 -4.11 17.81
C PRO A 142 -2.07 -5.48 18.49
N LYS A 143 -0.84 -6.00 18.40
CA LYS A 143 -0.51 -7.34 18.93
C LYS A 143 -0.33 -7.42 20.45
N LEU A 144 -0.08 -6.30 21.11
CA LEU A 144 0.30 -6.25 22.54
C LEU A 144 -0.62 -5.39 23.42
N ASN A 145 -1.42 -4.49 22.83
CA ASN A 145 -2.30 -3.57 23.54
C ASN A 145 -3.70 -3.63 22.93
N GLY A 146 -4.73 -3.45 23.76
CA GLY A 146 -6.15 -3.61 23.41
C GLY A 146 -6.59 -3.09 22.04
N ASN A 147 -7.66 -3.68 21.51
CA ASN A 147 -8.21 -3.27 20.21
C ASN A 147 -9.16 -2.07 20.35
N PHE A 148 -9.35 -1.36 19.24
CA PHE A 148 -10.43 -0.39 19.15
C PHE A 148 -11.01 -0.31 17.75
N LYS A 149 -12.30 0.02 17.69
CA LYS A 149 -13.05 0.28 16.46
C LYS A 149 -13.89 1.53 16.64
N VAL A 150 -13.84 2.40 15.64
CA VAL A 150 -14.62 3.63 15.56
C VAL A 150 -15.34 3.62 14.23
N SER A 151 -16.67 3.67 14.27
CA SER A 151 -17.52 3.71 13.08
C SER A 151 -18.43 4.92 13.13
N ALA A 152 -18.57 5.60 12.00
CA ALA A 152 -19.46 6.73 11.82
C ALA A 152 -20.26 6.53 10.55
N SER A 153 -21.57 6.76 10.59
CA SER A 153 -22.41 6.72 9.40
C SER A 153 -23.48 7.81 9.44
N ILE A 154 -23.79 8.35 8.28
CA ILE A 154 -24.77 9.42 8.11
C ILE A 154 -25.56 9.21 6.83
N ASN A 155 -26.87 9.34 6.93
CA ASN A 155 -27.77 9.33 5.79
C ASN A 155 -28.04 10.76 5.34
N LEU A 156 -27.52 11.12 4.18
CA LEU A 156 -27.65 12.47 3.64
C LEU A 156 -28.94 12.64 2.81
N ALA A 157 -29.80 11.62 2.71
CA ALA A 157 -31.13 11.73 2.11
C ALA A 157 -32.20 12.22 3.10
N GLU A 158 -31.86 12.31 4.40
CA GLU A 158 -32.75 12.77 5.47
C GLU A 158 -32.22 14.10 6.03
N GLU A 159 -32.98 15.19 5.92
CA GLU A 159 -32.47 16.56 6.20
C GLU A 159 -32.12 16.84 7.68
N SER A 160 -32.57 16.01 8.62
CA SER A 160 -32.42 16.25 10.05
C SER A 160 -32.29 14.94 10.85
N LYS A 161 -31.21 14.18 10.62
CA LYS A 161 -30.82 13.08 11.53
C LYS A 161 -29.36 13.18 11.93
N MET A 162 -29.12 12.98 13.22
CA MET A 162 -27.77 12.99 13.79
C MET A 162 -26.92 11.85 13.21
N PRO A 163 -25.62 12.08 12.96
CA PRO A 163 -24.72 11.01 12.56
C PRO A 163 -24.69 9.93 13.63
N LYS A 164 -24.74 8.68 13.20
CA LYS A 164 -24.57 7.53 14.10
C LYS A 164 -23.08 7.35 14.33
N LEU A 165 -22.63 7.66 15.55
CA LEU A 165 -21.27 7.40 16.00
C LEU A 165 -21.26 6.19 16.92
N THR A 166 -20.27 5.33 16.75
CA THR A 166 -20.04 4.18 17.60
C THR A 166 -18.54 4.04 17.83
N ALA A 167 -18.14 4.00 19.10
CA ALA A 167 -16.76 3.79 19.50
C ALA A 167 -16.72 2.64 20.50
N GLU A 168 -15.86 1.68 20.24
CA GLU A 168 -15.71 0.46 21.03
C GLU A 168 -14.22 0.21 21.26
N SER A 169 -13.86 -0.17 22.49
CA SER A 169 -12.48 -0.51 22.87
C SER A 169 -12.50 -1.70 23.81
N THR A 170 -11.51 -2.58 23.70
CA THR A 170 -11.41 -3.80 24.51
C THR A 170 -9.99 -3.95 25.04
N TRP A 171 -9.84 -4.24 26.33
CA TRP A 171 -8.56 -4.35 27.04
C TRP A 171 -8.42 -5.72 27.72
N HIS A 172 -7.20 -6.23 27.80
CA HIS A 172 -6.87 -7.44 28.54
C HIS A 172 -5.72 -7.13 29.50
N PHE A 173 -5.85 -7.58 30.75
CA PHE A 173 -4.83 -7.42 31.79
C PHE A 173 -4.43 -8.82 32.28
N GLU A 174 -3.14 -9.11 32.32
CA GLU A 174 -2.60 -10.23 33.11
C GLU A 174 -2.16 -9.66 34.46
N MET A 175 -2.63 -10.27 35.55
CA MET A 175 -2.12 -10.03 36.91
C MET A 175 -1.20 -11.18 37.31
#